data_AF-A0A8S1KX62-F1
#
_entry.id   AF-A0A8S1KX62-F1
#
_cell.length_a   1.000
_cell.length_b   1.000
_cell.length_c   1.000
_cell.angle_alpha   90.00
_cell.angle_beta   90.00
_cell.angle_gamma   90.00
#
_symmetry.space_group_name_H-M   'P 1'
#
loop_
_entity.id
_entity.type
_entity.pdbx_description
1 polymer ?
#
loop_
_entity_poly.entity_id
_entity_poly.type
_entity_poly.pdbx_seq_one_letter_code
_entity_poly.pdbx_strand_id
1 'polypeptide(L)'
;MKTQTSKISHRQMFIIRNESAALSRKHHLYQSSPQPPIQFIIHGQSLVPTKFKSQNKPTPKEIKLKQTLKAIKYKLQSLKIEQSQIKKQVIQQSQTFKSHLQQIKSAQELNINTIHQYFNEQNKFFQEDISRLKQQIQLINYQVQFLQ
;
A
#
# COMPACT_ATOMS: atom_id res chain seq x y z
N MET A 1 27.42 55.84 -21.73
CA MET A 1 28.05 55.20 -20.55
C MET A 1 27.05 54.24 -19.92
N LYS A 2 27.52 52.99 -19.73
CA LYS A 2 27.04 51.91 -18.84
C LYS A 2 25.63 51.34 -19.03
N THR A 3 25.66 50.10 -19.51
CA THR A 3 24.63 49.06 -19.59
C THR A 3 24.18 48.57 -18.21
N GLN A 4 22.90 48.19 -18.10
CA GLN A 4 22.40 47.32 -17.03
C GLN A 4 21.45 46.27 -17.63
N THR A 5 21.79 45.01 -17.39
CA THR A 5 21.15 43.81 -17.94
C THR A 5 20.28 43.10 -16.90
N SER A 6 19.53 42.10 -17.38
CA SER A 6 18.63 41.17 -16.69
C SER A 6 17.17 41.67 -16.63
N LYS A 7 16.19 40.91 -17.13
CA LYS A 7 15.86 39.54 -16.69
C LYS A 7 15.66 38.59 -17.88
N ILE A 8 16.45 37.53 -17.88
CA ILE A 8 16.42 36.44 -18.87
C ILE A 8 15.18 35.59 -18.61
N SER A 9 14.23 35.62 -19.54
CA SER A 9 13.11 34.67 -19.64
C SER A 9 13.65 33.24 -19.75
N HIS A 10 13.46 32.44 -18.69
CA HIS A 10 13.81 31.03 -18.69
C HIS A 10 12.74 30.22 -19.43
N ARG A 11 12.93 30.06 -20.74
CA ARG A 11 12.23 29.01 -21.50
C ARG A 11 12.92 27.68 -21.19
N GLN A 12 12.30 26.84 -20.36
CA GLN A 12 12.71 25.45 -20.21
C GLN A 12 12.40 24.71 -21.52
N MET A 13 13.44 24.38 -22.28
CA MET A 13 13.34 23.49 -23.43
C MET A 13 13.61 22.07 -22.94
N PHE A 14 12.59 21.22 -22.93
CA PHE A 14 12.78 19.79 -22.70
C PHE A 14 13.59 19.20 -23.87
N ILE A 15 14.78 18.69 -23.58
CA ILE A 15 15.53 17.87 -24.54
C ILE A 15 14.88 16.48 -24.52
N ILE A 16 14.01 16.21 -25.48
CA ILE A 16 13.58 14.84 -25.77
C ILE A 16 14.77 14.12 -26.38
N ARG A 17 15.48 13.32 -25.59
CA ARG A 17 16.52 12.42 -26.09
C ARG A 17 15.84 11.28 -26.84
N ASN A 18 15.69 11.43 -28.15
CA ASN A 18 15.45 10.29 -29.02
C ASN A 18 16.74 9.46 -29.10
N GLU A 19 16.90 8.51 -28.18
CA GLU A 19 18.06 7.62 -28.10
C GLU A 19 18.25 6.77 -29.38
N SER A 20 17.19 6.65 -30.19
CA SER A 20 17.20 5.98 -31.48
C SER A 20 17.95 6.74 -32.60
N ALA A 21 18.17 8.05 -32.50
CA ALA A 21 18.89 8.81 -33.53
C ALA A 21 20.42 8.81 -33.35
N ALA A 22 20.92 8.51 -32.15
CA ALA A 22 22.35 8.44 -31.85
C ALA A 22 23.02 7.17 -32.42
N LEU A 23 22.26 6.11 -32.64
CA LEU A 23 22.75 4.85 -33.20
C LEU A 23 22.93 4.93 -34.73
N SER A 24 22.14 5.75 -35.43
CA SER A 24 22.15 5.78 -36.90
C SER A 24 23.30 6.60 -37.51
N ARG A 25 23.87 7.58 -36.79
CA ARG A 25 24.90 8.47 -37.36
C ARG A 25 26.33 7.92 -37.28
N LYS A 26 26.56 6.85 -36.50
CA LYS A 26 27.89 6.23 -36.40
C LYS A 26 28.23 5.26 -37.54
N HIS A 27 27.25 4.85 -38.34
CA HIS A 27 27.44 3.82 -39.36
C HIS A 27 27.85 4.33 -40.75
N HIS A 28 27.85 5.64 -41.00
CA HIS A 28 28.07 6.18 -42.35
C HIS A 28 29.39 6.95 -42.56
N LEU A 29 30.24 7.08 -41.54
CA LEU A 29 31.55 7.77 -41.66
C LEU A 29 32.77 6.83 -41.73
N TYR A 30 32.56 5.52 -41.64
CA TYR A 30 33.64 4.52 -41.67
C TYR A 30 33.31 3.38 -42.65
N GLN A 31 33.05 3.71 -43.92
CA GLN A 31 33.29 2.76 -45.00
C GLN A 31 34.72 2.98 -45.51
N SER A 32 35.70 2.54 -44.71
CA SER A 32 37.03 2.28 -45.24
C SER A 32 36.95 1.07 -46.16
N SER A 33 37.43 1.23 -47.40
CA SER A 33 37.67 0.15 -48.35
C SER A 33 38.36 -1.04 -47.66
N PRO A 34 38.07 -2.30 -48.04
CA PRO A 34 38.70 -3.47 -47.43
C PRO A 34 40.18 -3.49 -47.79
N GLN A 35 41.00 -2.89 -46.93
CA GLN A 35 42.45 -2.98 -46.99
C GLN A 35 42.83 -4.38 -46.50
N PRO A 36 43.54 -5.20 -47.29
CA PRO A 36 43.93 -6.53 -46.85
C PRO A 36 44.81 -6.41 -45.58
N PRO A 37 44.59 -7.26 -44.57
CA PRO A 37 45.37 -7.20 -43.34
C PRO A 37 46.83 -7.52 -43.66
N ILE A 38 47.71 -6.54 -43.46
CA ILE A 38 49.16 -6.73 -43.56
C ILE A 38 49.57 -7.59 -42.36
N GLN A 39 49.90 -8.86 -42.64
CA GLN A 39 50.41 -9.79 -41.64
C GLN A 39 51.94 -9.63 -41.56
N PHE A 40 52.43 -9.13 -40.44
CA PHE A 40 53.87 -9.13 -40.16
C PHE A 40 54.27 -10.52 -39.67
N ILE A 41 55.03 -11.23 -40.50
CA ILE A 41 55.59 -12.55 -40.20
C ILE A 41 57.10 -12.36 -39.99
N ILE A 42 57.59 -12.69 -38.79
CA ILE A 42 59.02 -12.74 -38.49
C ILE A 42 59.36 -14.20 -38.21
N HIS A 43 60.25 -14.81 -39.00
CA HIS A 43 60.65 -16.22 -38.88
C HIS A 43 59.48 -17.24 -38.90
N GLY A 44 58.46 -17.01 -39.74
CA GLY A 44 57.32 -17.93 -39.89
C GLY A 44 56.26 -17.84 -38.78
N GLN A 45 56.40 -16.91 -37.82
CA GLN A 45 55.40 -16.69 -36.77
C GLN A 45 54.70 -15.33 -36.95
N SER A 46 53.36 -15.35 -36.87
CA SER A 46 52.51 -14.16 -36.93
C SER A 46 52.51 -13.44 -35.58
N LEU A 47 52.71 -12.12 -35.60
CA LEU A 47 52.73 -11.28 -34.39
C LEU A 47 51.33 -10.92 -33.85
N VAL A 48 50.26 -11.48 -34.41
CA VAL A 48 48.89 -11.20 -33.94
C VAL A 48 48.66 -11.94 -32.63
N PRO A 49 48.31 -11.25 -31.52
CA PRO A 49 48.05 -11.91 -30.25
C PRO A 49 46.89 -12.88 -30.42
N THR A 50 47.15 -14.16 -30.15
CA THR A 50 46.15 -15.22 -30.12
C THR A 50 45.08 -14.85 -29.12
N LYS A 51 43.83 -14.67 -29.59
CA LYS A 51 42.66 -14.45 -28.74
C LYS A 51 42.43 -15.71 -27.90
N PHE A 52 43.05 -15.78 -26.73
CA PHE A 52 42.75 -16.81 -25.74
C PHE A 52 41.27 -16.73 -25.40
N LYS A 53 40.49 -17.73 -25.84
CA LYS A 53 39.16 -17.98 -25.31
C LYS A 53 39.34 -18.39 -23.85
N SER A 54 39.18 -17.47 -22.90
CA SER A 54 39.18 -17.84 -21.49
C SER A 54 37.94 -18.69 -21.21
N GLN A 55 38.06 -20.01 -21.36
CA GLN A 55 37.18 -20.95 -20.69
C GLN A 55 37.57 -20.97 -19.20
N ASN A 56 37.36 -19.86 -18.50
CA ASN A 56 37.55 -19.81 -17.05
C ASN A 56 36.41 -20.58 -16.40
N LYS A 57 36.66 -21.85 -16.07
CA LYS A 57 35.79 -22.61 -15.18
C LYS A 57 35.72 -21.84 -13.85
N PRO A 58 34.53 -21.64 -13.27
CA PRO A 58 34.39 -20.85 -12.06
C PRO A 58 35.18 -21.48 -10.92
N THR A 59 35.84 -20.64 -10.12
CA THR A 59 36.62 -21.12 -8.98
C THR A 59 35.70 -21.73 -7.91
N PRO A 60 36.18 -22.67 -7.08
CA PRO A 60 35.37 -23.23 -5.98
C PRO A 60 34.79 -22.16 -5.04
N LYS A 61 35.50 -21.03 -4.85
CA LYS A 61 35.02 -19.87 -4.10
C LYS A 61 33.82 -19.19 -4.78
N GLU A 62 33.88 -18.98 -6.09
CA GLU A 62 32.76 -18.42 -6.86
C GLU A 62 31.54 -19.35 -6.87
N ILE A 63 31.76 -20.67 -6.95
CA ILE A 63 30.66 -21.65 -6.89
C ILE A 63 29.95 -21.57 -5.53
N LYS A 64 30.72 -21.56 -4.43
CA LYS A 64 30.17 -21.39 -3.07
C LYS A 64 29.41 -20.07 -2.94
N LEU A 65 29.98 -18.95 -3.41
CA LEU A 65 29.33 -17.65 -3.37
C LEU A 65 28.00 -17.66 -4.14
N LYS A 66 27.96 -18.22 -5.35
CA LYS A 66 26.73 -18.34 -6.15
C LYS A 66 25.67 -19.18 -5.44
N GLN A 67 26.05 -20.28 -4.79
CA GLN A 67 25.13 -21.10 -4.01
C GLN A 67 24.58 -20.33 -2.81
N THR A 68 25.43 -19.61 -2.06
CA THR A 68 25.00 -18.77 -0.94
C THR A 68 24.03 -17.67 -1.39
N LEU A 69 24.32 -16.97 -2.49
CA LEU A 69 23.43 -15.94 -3.04
C LEU A 69 22.08 -16.53 -3.48
N LYS A 70 22.08 -17.73 -4.06
CA LYS A 70 20.84 -18.44 -4.43
C LYS A 70 20.02 -18.79 -3.19
N ALA A 71 20.65 -19.28 -2.13
CA ALA A 71 19.98 -19.58 -0.85
C ALA A 71 19.40 -18.31 -0.19
N ILE A 72 20.17 -17.21 -0.15
CA ILE A 72 19.70 -15.91 0.36
C ILE A 72 18.50 -15.42 -0.46
N LYS A 73 18.54 -15.53 -1.79
CA LYS A 73 17.43 -15.13 -2.66
C LYS A 73 16.15 -15.89 -2.32
N TYR A 74 16.22 -17.22 -2.15
CA TYR A 74 15.05 -18.01 -1.79
C TYR A 74 14.52 -17.65 -0.40
N LYS A 75 15.39 -17.49 0.59
CA LYS A 75 14.98 -17.09 1.95
C LYS A 75 14.35 -15.70 1.97
N LEU A 76 14.88 -14.76 1.18
CA LEU A 76 14.28 -13.44 1.04
C LEU A 76 12.89 -13.52 0.38
N GLN A 77 12.73 -14.39 -0.62
CA GLN A 77 11.44 -14.59 -1.29
C GLN A 77 10.41 -15.22 -0.33
N SER A 78 10.80 -16.21 0.47
CA SER A 78 9.89 -16.82 1.46
C SER A 78 9.47 -15.81 2.52
N LEU A 79 10.40 -15.01 3.05
CA LEU A 79 10.10 -13.98 4.04
C LEU A 79 9.16 -12.90 3.48
N LYS A 80 9.28 -12.53 2.21
CA LYS A 80 8.36 -11.58 1.55
C LYS A 80 6.95 -12.15 1.44
N ILE A 81 6.83 -13.45 1.14
CA ILE A 81 5.53 -14.14 1.07
C ILE A 81 4.90 -14.19 2.46
N GLU A 82 5.66 -14.60 3.47
CA GLU A 82 5.21 -14.66 4.86
C GLU A 82 4.77 -13.29 5.37
N GLN A 83 5.56 -12.23 5.10
CA GLN A 83 5.19 -10.86 5.46
C GLN A 83 3.86 -10.44 4.79
N SER A 84 3.64 -10.80 3.53
CA SER A 84 2.39 -10.51 2.82
C SER A 84 1.20 -11.26 3.44
N GLN A 85 1.39 -12.53 3.82
CA GLN A 85 0.37 -13.33 4.48
C GLN A 85 0.01 -12.76 5.86
N ILE A 86 1.01 -12.40 6.68
CA ILE A 86 0.79 -11.77 7.99
C ILE A 86 0.02 -10.46 7.84
N LYS A 87 0.41 -9.60 6.87
CA LYS A 87 -0.31 -8.35 6.61
C LYS A 87 -1.79 -8.60 6.28
N LYS A 88 -2.08 -9.59 5.43
CA LYS A 88 -3.47 -9.96 5.09
C LYS A 88 -4.24 -10.45 6.32
N GLN A 89 -3.63 -11.31 7.14
CA GLN A 89 -4.25 -11.82 8.37
C GLN A 89 -4.55 -10.69 9.36
N VAL A 90 -3.62 -9.76 9.57
CA VAL A 90 -3.82 -8.61 10.47
C VAL A 90 -4.96 -7.70 9.98
N ILE A 91 -5.01 -7.42 8.67
CA ILE A 91 -6.10 -6.63 8.08
C ILE A 91 -7.44 -7.33 8.28
N GLN A 92 -7.51 -8.64 8.01
CA GLN A 92 -8.73 -9.43 8.18
C GLN A 92 -9.19 -9.44 9.64
N GLN A 93 -8.28 -9.72 10.59
CA GLN A 93 -8.60 -9.71 12.02
C GLN A 93 -9.09 -8.33 12.48
N SER A 94 -8.47 -7.25 12.02
CA SER A 94 -8.90 -5.88 12.32
C SER A 94 -10.31 -5.59 11.81
N GLN A 95 -10.63 -6.03 10.58
CA GLN A 95 -11.97 -5.89 10.00
C GLN A 95 -13.02 -6.71 10.78
N THR A 96 -12.71 -7.96 11.12
CA THR A 96 -13.58 -8.82 11.93
C THR A 96 -13.83 -8.19 13.30
N PHE A 97 -12.78 -7.72 13.96
CA PHE A 97 -12.90 -7.05 15.26
C PHE A 97 -13.77 -5.80 15.19
N LYS A 98 -13.57 -4.94 14.17
CA LYS A 98 -14.40 -3.75 13.96
C LYS A 98 -15.88 -4.10 13.76
N SER A 99 -16.16 -5.16 12.98
CA SER A 99 -17.53 -5.65 12.77
C SER A 99 -18.17 -6.12 14.07
N HIS A 100 -17.46 -6.93 14.87
CA HIS A 100 -17.96 -7.41 16.16
C HIS A 100 -18.23 -6.25 17.13
N LEU A 101 -17.34 -5.25 17.20
CA LEU A 101 -17.58 -4.06 18.02
C LEU A 101 -18.85 -3.31 17.59
N GLN A 102 -19.08 -3.19 16.29
CA GLN A 102 -20.28 -2.54 15.77
C GLN A 102 -21.55 -3.32 16.15
N GLN A 103 -21.52 -4.64 16.04
CA GLN A 103 -22.64 -5.51 16.45
C GLN A 103 -22.94 -5.39 17.95
N ILE A 104 -21.91 -5.41 18.80
CA ILE A 104 -22.04 -5.22 20.25
C ILE A 104 -22.68 -3.87 20.55
N LYS A 105 -22.19 -2.79 19.90
CA LYS A 105 -22.72 -1.45 20.09
C LYS A 105 -24.20 -1.37 19.69
N SER A 106 -24.58 -1.90 18.53
CA SER A 106 -25.98 -1.88 18.09
C SER A 106 -26.89 -2.70 19.02
N ALA A 107 -26.41 -3.83 19.52
CA ALA A 107 -27.17 -4.66 20.46
C ALA A 107 -27.36 -3.94 21.80
N GLN A 108 -26.34 -3.25 22.29
CA GLN A 108 -26.43 -2.45 23.51
C GLN A 108 -27.39 -1.27 23.35
N GLU A 109 -27.30 -0.54 22.24
CA GLU A 109 -28.22 0.57 21.94
C GLU A 109 -29.68 0.08 21.87
N LEU A 110 -29.92 -1.05 21.21
CA LEU A 110 -31.24 -1.67 21.17
C LEU A 110 -31.74 -2.01 22.58
N ASN A 111 -30.93 -2.70 23.38
CA ASN A 111 -31.30 -3.09 24.74
C ASN A 111 -31.62 -1.88 25.62
N ILE A 112 -30.79 -0.83 25.56
CA ILE A 112 -31.00 0.41 26.30
C ILE A 112 -32.33 1.05 25.88
N ASN A 113 -32.61 1.13 24.58
CA ASN A 113 -33.87 1.67 24.07
C ASN A 113 -35.08 0.85 24.53
N THR A 114 -34.98 -0.48 24.52
CA THR A 114 -36.03 -1.37 25.01
C THR A 114 -36.29 -1.16 26.51
N ILE A 115 -35.23 -1.04 27.31
CA ILE A 115 -35.36 -0.75 28.75
C ILE A 115 -36.03 0.61 28.97
N HIS A 116 -35.61 1.66 28.25
CA HIS A 116 -36.25 2.97 28.34
C HIS A 116 -37.73 2.93 27.96
N GLN A 117 -38.08 2.22 26.88
CA GLN A 117 -39.45 2.05 26.46
C GLN A 117 -40.29 1.36 27.53
N TYR A 118 -39.78 0.26 28.10
CA TYR A 118 -40.45 -0.45 29.19
C TYR A 118 -40.72 0.47 30.38
N PHE A 119 -39.73 1.23 30.85
CA PHE A 119 -39.92 2.15 31.97
C PHE A 119 -40.89 3.29 31.64
N ASN A 120 -40.91 3.78 30.40
CA ASN A 120 -41.89 4.79 29.98
C ASN A 120 -43.32 4.24 29.99
N GLU A 121 -43.51 3.01 29.52
CA GLU A 121 -44.82 2.34 29.56
C GLU A 121 -45.28 2.10 31.00
N GLN A 122 -44.39 1.62 31.88
CA GLN A 122 -44.69 1.47 33.31
C GLN A 122 -45.05 2.80 33.96
N ASN A 123 -44.28 3.86 33.72
CA ASN A 123 -44.57 5.18 34.25
C ASN A 123 -45.93 5.69 33.77
N LYS A 124 -46.26 5.50 32.49
CA LYS A 124 -47.58 5.88 31.95
C LYS A 124 -48.69 5.13 32.66
N PHE A 125 -48.54 3.81 32.82
CA PHE A 125 -49.51 2.98 33.54
C PHE A 125 -49.73 3.48 34.98
N PHE A 126 -48.66 3.71 35.74
CA PHE A 126 -48.79 4.21 37.12
C PHE A 126 -49.39 5.61 37.20
N GLN A 127 -49.06 6.51 36.25
CA GLN A 127 -49.67 7.85 36.20
C GLN A 127 -51.18 7.79 35.94
N GLU A 128 -51.62 6.89 35.07
CA GLU A 128 -53.04 6.65 34.82
C GLU A 128 -53.75 6.13 36.08
N ASP A 129 -53.18 5.13 36.76
CA ASP A 129 -53.74 4.58 38.00
C ASP A 129 -53.79 5.60 39.14
N ILE A 130 -52.71 6.37 39.33
CA ILE A 130 -52.68 7.46 40.33
C ILE A 130 -53.75 8.50 40.00
N SER A 131 -53.94 8.84 38.72
CA SER A 131 -54.96 9.81 38.30
C SER A 131 -56.37 9.30 38.57
N ARG A 132 -56.64 8.03 38.28
CA ARG A 132 -57.93 7.38 38.61
C ARG A 132 -58.19 7.37 40.12
N LEU A 133 -57.18 7.00 40.91
CA LEU A 133 -57.31 6.99 42.38
C LEU A 133 -57.60 8.40 42.92
N LYS A 134 -56.91 9.43 42.41
CA LYS A 134 -57.18 10.83 42.79
C LYS A 134 -58.62 11.24 42.48
N GLN A 135 -59.14 10.86 41.32
CA GLN A 135 -60.55 11.13 40.95
C GLN A 135 -61.53 10.43 41.88
N GLN A 136 -61.28 9.15 42.21
CA GLN A 136 -62.12 8.41 43.15
C GLN A 136 -62.14 9.06 44.54
N ILE A 137 -60.98 9.44 45.07
CA ILE A 137 -60.88 10.15 46.36
C ILE A 137 -61.66 11.47 46.31
N GLN A 138 -61.55 12.23 45.23
CA GLN A 138 -62.27 13.49 45.08
C GLN A 138 -63.80 13.29 45.08
N LEU A 139 -64.29 12.24 44.40
CA LEU A 139 -65.72 11.90 44.39
C LEU A 139 -66.21 11.48 45.77
N ILE A 140 -65.43 10.66 46.49
CA ILE A 140 -65.77 10.25 47.87
C ILE A 140 -65.83 11.47 48.78
N ASN A 141 -64.83 12.36 48.72
CA ASN A 141 -64.81 13.57 49.52
C ASN A 141 -66.03 14.47 49.26
N TYR A 142 -66.43 14.61 48.00
CA TYR A 142 -67.65 15.32 47.63
C TYR A 142 -68.89 14.68 48.27
N GLN A 143 -69.06 13.36 48.15
CA GLN A 143 -70.20 12.65 48.75
C GLN A 143 -70.25 12.81 50.27
N VAL A 144 -69.10 12.71 50.96
CA VAL A 144 -69.02 12.88 52.41
C VAL A 144 -69.41 14.30 52.84
N GLN A 145 -68.99 15.33 52.10
CA GLN A 145 -69.35 16.72 52.39
C GLN A 145 -70.85 17.00 52.27
N PHE A 146 -71.58 16.30 51.42
CA PHE A 146 -73.04 16.45 51.28
C PHE A 146 -73.85 15.66 52.32
N LEU A 147 -73.22 14.74 53.05
CA LEU A 147 -73.85 13.93 54.09
C LEU A 147 -73.65 14.50 55.51
N GLN A 148 -72.88 15.57 55.66
CA GLN A 148 -72.71 16.35 56.89
C GLN A 148 -73.62 17.58 56.88
#